data_AF-A0A381RZJ5-F1
#
_entry.id   AF-A0A381RZJ5-F1
#
_cell.length_a   1.000
_cell.length_b   1.000
_cell.length_c   1.000
_cell.angle_alpha   90.00
_cell.angle_beta   90.00
_cell.angle_gamma   90.00
#
_symmetry.space_group_name_H-M   'P 1'
#
loop_
_entity.id
_entity.type
_entity.pdbx_description
1 polymer ?
#
loop_
_entity_poly.entity_id
_entity_poly.type
_entity_poly.pdbx_seq_one_letter_code
_entity_poly.pdbx_strand_id
1 'polypeptide(L)' 'VVNAAGDDLGIVERVMETGANDVLVVRSKRERLIPYTPNTVIEVDLSTRQIQVDWELDF' A
#
# COMPACT_ATOMS: atom_id res chain seq x y z
N VAL A 1 6.55 0.03 0.65
CA VAL A 1 5.31 0.82 0.55
C VAL A 1 5.46 1.97 1.51
N VAL A 2 5.34 3.21 1.03
CA VAL A 2 5.56 4.40 1.84
C VAL A 2 4.34 5.31 1.82
N ASN A 3 4.09 6.03 2.91
CA ASN A 3 3.04 7.04 2.93
C ASN A 3 3.54 8.41 2.41
N ALA A 4 2.64 9.38 2.32
CA ALA A 4 2.97 10.77 1.94
C ALA A 4 3.94 11.48 2.91
N ALA A 5 4.04 11.03 4.17
CA ALA A 5 4.99 11.53 5.16
C ALA A 5 6.39 10.88 5.04
N GLY A 6 6.56 9.89 4.16
CA GLY A 6 7.80 9.15 3.96
C GLY A 6 8.01 7.96 4.92
N ASP A 7 7.00 7.61 5.70
CA ASP A 7 7.06 6.48 6.62
C ASP A 7 6.97 5.14 5.88
N ASP A 8 7.73 4.15 6.34
CA ASP A 8 7.67 2.78 5.82
C ASP A 8 6.47 2.01 6.39
N LEU A 9 5.51 1.72 5.51
CA LEU A 9 4.34 0.92 5.83
C LEU A 9 4.58 -0.59 5.68
N GLY A 10 5.66 -0.99 5.02
CA GLY A 10 6.06 -2.38 4.79
C GLY A 10 6.15 -2.78 3.33
N ILE A 11 6.06 -4.09 3.08
CA ILE A 11 6.20 -4.69 1.76
C ILE A 11 4.88 -5.34 1.35
N VAL A 12 4.50 -5.22 0.08
CA VAL A 12 3.34 -5.93 -0.47
C VAL A 12 3.65 -7.43 -0.48
N GLU A 13 2.92 -8.21 0.30
CA GLU A 13 3.02 -9.66 0.39
C GLU A 13 2.18 -10.34 -0.71
N ARG A 14 0.96 -9.83 -0.92
CA ARG A 14 0.05 -10.31 -1.97
C ARG A 14 -0.97 -9.24 -2.32
N VAL A 15 -1.66 -9.43 -3.44
CA VAL A 15 -2.86 -8.69 -3.82
C VAL A 15 -4.06 -9.61 -3.62
N MET A 16 -5.10 -9.10 -2.99
CA MET A 16 -6.36 -9.80 -2.76
C MET A 16 -7.43 -9.15 -3.62
N GLU A 17 -7.94 -9.88 -4.62
CA GLU A 17 -9.10 -9.43 -5.38
C GLU A 17 -10.32 -9.46 -4.46
N THR A 18 -10.92 -8.29 -4.24
CA THR A 18 -12.26 -8.21 -3.65
C THR A 18 -13.18 -7.73 -4.76
N GLY A 19 -14.38 -8.28 -4.88
CA GLY A 19 -15.29 -8.02 -6.01
C GLY A 19 -15.67 -6.54 -6.26
N ALA A 20 -15.15 -5.59 -5.48
CA ALA A 20 -15.20 -4.15 -5.70
C ALA A 20 -13.83 -3.56 -6.10
N ASN A 21 -12.80 -3.73 -5.26
CA ASN A 21 -11.44 -3.23 -5.54
C ASN A 21 -10.39 -4.26 -5.10
N ASP A 22 -9.26 -4.28 -5.79
CA ASP A 22 -8.11 -5.05 -5.33
C ASP A 22 -7.57 -4.44 -4.03
N VAL A 23 -7.04 -5.29 -3.15
CA VAL A 23 -6.48 -4.88 -1.86
C VAL A 23 -5.04 -5.36 -1.78
N LEU A 24 -4.12 -4.43 -1.58
CA LEU A 24 -2.74 -4.72 -1.27
C LEU A 24 -2.65 -5.20 0.18
N VAL A 25 -2.14 -6.41 0.38
CA VAL A 25 -1.80 -6.91 1.71
C VAL A 25 -0.35 -6.54 1.99
N VAL A 26 -0.15 -5.55 2.86
CA VAL A 26 1.16 -5.01 3.20
C VAL A 26 1.58 -5.51 4.58
N ARG A 27 2.75 -6.15 4.65
CA ARG A 27 3.30 -6.70 5.89
C ARG A 27 4.45 -5.83 6.41
N SER A 28 4.35 -5.44 7.68
CA SER A 28 5.42 -4.85 8.48
C SER A 28 5.31 -5.42 9.91
N LYS A 29 5.29 -4.56 10.95
CA LYS A 29 4.97 -4.95 12.34
C LYS A 29 3.54 -5.48 12.49
N ARG A 30 2.63 -5.04 11.62
CA ARG A 30 1.26 -5.54 11.49
C ARG A 30 0.89 -5.68 10.01
N GLU A 31 -0.13 -6.47 9.73
CA GLU A 31 -0.74 -6.57 8.40
C GLU A 31 -1.62 -5.34 8.16
N ARG A 32 -1.51 -4.74 6.98
CA ARG A 32 -2.37 -3.64 6.52
C ARG A 32 -3.04 -4.03 5.22
N LEU A 33 -4.32 -3.71 5.11
CA LEU A 33 -5.13 -3.92 3.93
C LEU A 33 -5.34 -2.56 3.27
N ILE A 34 -4.55 -2.28 2.24
CA ILE A 34 -4.56 -0.99 1.55
C ILE A 34 -5.34 -1.16 0.23
N PRO A 35 -6.49 -0.50 0.04
CA PRO A 35 -7.22 -0.54 -1.21
C PRO A 35 -6.36 -0.05 -2.38
N TYR A 36 -6.31 -0.81 -3.46
CA TYR A 36 -5.65 -0.40 -4.70
C TYR A 36 -6.60 0.46 -5.52
N THR A 37 -6.71 1.74 -5.16
CA THR A 37 -7.57 2.72 -5.83
C THR A 37 -6.78 3.98 -6.20
N PRO A 38 -7.24 4.78 -7.19
CA PRO A 38 -6.58 6.04 -7.55
C PRO A 38 -6.50 7.08 -6.42
N ASN A 39 -7.34 6.95 -5.38
CA ASN A 39 -7.34 7.86 -4.23
C ASN A 39 -6.36 7.41 -3.14
N THR A 40 -5.98 6.13 -3.14
CA THR A 40 -5.12 5.55 -2.10
C THR A 40 -3.70 5.35 -2.62
N VAL A 41 -3.54 4.91 -3.87
CA VAL A 41 -2.23 4.69 -4.48
C VAL A 41 -1.86 5.91 -5.31
N ILE A 42 -0.92 6.69 -4.80
CA ILE A 42 -0.48 7.95 -5.41
C ILE A 42 0.47 7.66 -6.57
N GLU A 43 1.45 6.78 -6.35
CA GLU A 43 2.49 6.49 -7.33
C GLU A 43 3.01 5.05 -7.20
N VAL A 44 3.39 4.46 -8.32
CA VAL A 44 4.06 3.16 -8.39
C VAL A 44 5.31 3.30 -9.25
N ASP A 45 6.47 3.18 -8.62
CA ASP A 45 7.76 3.16 -9.30
C ASP A 45 8.31 1.72 -9.31
N LEU A 46 8.29 1.12 -10.50
CA LEU A 46 8.80 -0.24 -10.72
C LEU A 46 10.33 -0.31 -10.75
N SER A 47 11.02 0.80 -11.01
CA SER A 47 12.48 0.85 -11.06
C SER A 47 13.08 0.75 -9.65
N THR A 48 12.46 1.44 -8.69
CA THR A 48 12.84 1.42 -7.27
C THR A 48 12.04 0.41 -6.45
N ARG A 49 11.01 -0.22 -7.04
CA ARG A 49 10.05 -1.12 -6.37
C ARG A 49 9.34 -0.45 -5.20
N GLN A 50 8.98 0.82 -5.39
CA GLN A 50 8.31 1.61 -4.38
C GLN A 50 6.86 1.92 -4.80
N ILE A 51 5.97 1.87 -3.82
CA ILE A 51 4.57 2.28 -3.95
C ILE A 51 4.37 3.38 -2.92
N GLN A 52 3.96 4.56 -3.37
CA GLN A 52 3.55 5.67 -2.52
C GLN A 52 2.04 5.66 -2.37
N VAL A 53 1.56 5.73 -1.13
CA VAL A 53 0.13 5.68 -0.80
C VAL A 53 -0.28 6.83 0.11
N ASP A 54 -1.54 7.23 0.03
CA ASP A 54 -2.19 8.08 1.03
C ASP A 54 -2.78 7.18 2.12
N TRP A 55 -1.96 6.81 3.10
CA TRP A 55 -2.34 5.90 4.18
C TRP A 55 -1.58 6.19 5.47
N GLU A 56 -2.30 6.26 6.58
CA GLU A 56 -1.73 6.59 7.89
C GLU A 56 -1.07 5.39 8.57
N LEU A 57 -0.01 5.64 9.34
CA LEU A 57 0.77 4.59 10.01
C LEU A 57 -0.02 3.87 11.11
N ASP A 58 -1.08 4.49 11.62
CA ASP A 58 -1.92 4.04 12.74
C ASP A 58 -3.15 3.21 12.33
N PHE A 59 -3.48 3.16 11.04
CA PHE A 59 -4.53 2.30 10.46
C PHE A 59 -4.11 0.84 10.21
#